data_AF-A0AAQ4D963-F1
#
_entry.id   AF-A0AAQ4D963-F1
#
_cell.length_a   1.000
_cell.length_b   1.000
_cell.length_c   1.000
_cell.angle_alpha   90.00
_cell.angle_beta   90.00
_cell.angle_gamma   90.00
#
_symmetry.space_group_name_H-M   'P 1'
#
loop_
_entity.id
_entity.type
_entity.pdbx_description
1 polymer ?
#
loop_
_entity_poly.entity_id
_entity_poly.type
_entity_poly.pdbx_seq_one_letter_code
_entity_poly.pdbx_strand_id
1 'polypeptide(L)'
;MHEVETEDGYLLQMHRIPHGRAGHCGADEVSSACCQRGPIFLMSGLLADSASMVLDFPKQSLGYVLADNGYDVWLGNVRGNTYGKKHKTLDVKSKAFWNFSFHEHAVYDIPAEIDYILKKTQNEDLLYIGMSQGTLTFFTMLAEKPWYNDK
;
A
#
# COMPACT_ATOMS: atom_id res chain seq x y z
N MET A 1 9.35 -5.93 3.83
CA MET A 1 9.62 -4.57 3.34
C MET A 1 9.82 -4.68 1.85
N HIS A 2 9.13 -3.84 1.08
CA HIS A 2 9.08 -3.90 -0.38
C HIS A 2 9.43 -2.51 -0.92
N GLU A 3 10.29 -2.40 -1.93
CA GLU A 3 10.57 -1.14 -2.62
C GLU A 3 9.84 -1.16 -3.97
N VAL A 4 9.06 -0.11 -4.21
CA VAL A 4 8.23 0.05 -5.41
C VAL A 4 8.73 1.27 -6.16
N GLU A 5 9.02 1.08 -7.44
CA GLU A 5 9.41 2.16 -8.35
C GLU A 5 8.17 2.70 -9.06
N THR A 6 7.95 4.00 -8.95
CA THR A 6 6.94 4.73 -9.72
C THR A 6 7.44 5.05 -11.12
N GLU A 7 6.52 5.29 -12.06
CA GLU A 7 6.86 5.58 -13.46
C GLU A 7 7.83 6.76 -13.62
N ASP A 8 7.69 7.79 -12.78
CA ASP A 8 8.53 8.98 -12.81
C ASP A 8 9.77 8.90 -11.91
N GLY A 9 10.01 7.75 -11.26
CA GLY A 9 11.31 7.39 -10.68
C GLY A 9 11.44 7.58 -9.17
N TYR A 10 10.37 7.88 -8.45
CA TYR A 10 10.34 7.79 -6.98
C TYR A 10 10.36 6.32 -6.53
N LEU A 11 11.08 6.07 -5.44
CA LEU A 11 11.17 4.75 -4.81
C LEU A 11 10.42 4.79 -3.47
N LEU A 12 9.33 4.04 -3.40
CA LEU A 12 8.41 4.00 -2.26
C LEU A 12 8.63 2.71 -1.48
N GLN A 13 8.84 2.82 -0.17
CA GLN A 13 8.97 1.66 0.68
C GLN A 13 7.62 1.28 1.28
N MET A 14 7.10 0.11 0.92
CA MET A 14 5.89 -0.47 1.47
C MET A 14 6.16 -1.46 2.60
N HIS A 15 5.20 -1.54 3.52
CA HIS A 15 5.18 -2.54 4.58
C HIS A 15 4.06 -3.55 4.32
N ARG A 16 4.24 -4.78 4.81
CA ARG A 16 3.31 -5.90 4.59
C ARG A 16 3.18 -6.72 5.86
N ILE A 17 1.95 -7.08 6.23
CA ILE A 17 1.60 -8.03 7.28
C ILE A 17 0.94 -9.23 6.59
N PRO A 18 1.70 -10.29 6.24
CA PRO A 18 1.21 -11.37 5.38
C PRO A 18 0.26 -12.35 6.08
N HIS A 19 0.22 -12.34 7.42
CA HIS A 19 -0.69 -13.14 8.23
C HIS A 19 -0.82 -12.58 9.65
N GLY A 20 -1.94 -12.89 10.28
CA GLY A 20 -2.16 -12.63 11.71
C GLY A 20 -1.27 -13.44 12.64
N ARG A 21 -1.31 -13.10 13.93
CA ARG A 21 -0.42 -13.65 14.96
C ARG A 21 -0.70 -15.11 15.29
N ALA A 22 -1.97 -15.51 15.22
CA ALA A 22 -2.38 -16.89 15.51
C ALA A 22 -1.99 -17.88 14.40
N GLY A 23 -1.44 -17.40 13.26
CA GLY A 23 -1.12 -18.23 12.11
C GLY A 23 -2.36 -19.00 11.66
N HIS A 24 -3.20 -18.40 10.82
CA HIS A 24 -4.45 -19.02 10.33
C HIS A 24 -4.24 -20.25 9.41
N CYS A 25 -3.06 -20.89 9.45
CA CYS A 25 -2.79 -22.18 8.84
C CYS A 25 -2.70 -23.19 9.99
N GLY A 26 -3.77 -23.96 10.22
CA GLY A 26 -3.71 -25.09 11.14
C GLY A 26 -2.60 -26.05 10.71
N ALA A 27 -1.89 -26.63 11.67
CA ALA A 27 -0.74 -27.53 11.43
C ALA A 27 -1.06 -28.76 10.54
N ASP A 28 -2.34 -29.03 10.29
CA ASP A 28 -2.83 -30.19 9.54
C ASP A 28 -3.35 -29.87 8.13
N GLU A 29 -3.34 -28.61 7.69
CA GLU A 29 -3.77 -28.26 6.32
C GLU A 29 -2.57 -27.98 5.41
N VAL A 30 -1.98 -29.07 4.90
CA VAL A 30 -1.09 -29.07 3.73
C VAL A 30 -1.94 -28.84 2.47
N SER A 31 -2.51 -27.64 2.36
CA SER A 31 -3.29 -27.23 1.21
C SER A 31 -2.82 -25.86 0.77
N SER A 32 -2.28 -25.78 -0.43
CA SER A 32 -1.87 -24.55 -1.12
C SER A 32 -2.98 -23.48 -1.22
N ALA A 33 -4.22 -23.83 -0.90
CA ALA A 33 -5.38 -22.93 -0.85
C ALA A 33 -5.49 -22.09 0.44
N CYS A 34 -4.85 -22.50 1.55
CA CYS A 34 -4.82 -21.73 2.81
C CYS A 34 -3.95 -20.44 2.70
N CYS A 35 -3.32 -20.23 1.55
CA CYS A 35 -2.30 -19.21 1.29
C CYS A 35 -2.73 -18.12 0.30
N GLN A 36 -3.93 -18.20 -0.28
CA GLN A 36 -4.48 -17.18 -1.18
C GLN A 36 -5.34 -16.21 -0.35
N ARG A 37 -4.68 -15.38 0.46
CA ARG A 37 -5.35 -14.33 1.24
C ARG A 37 -5.61 -13.13 0.34
N GLY A 38 -6.85 -12.66 0.32
CA GLY A 38 -7.22 -11.45 -0.41
C GLY A 38 -6.37 -10.26 0.07
N PRO A 39 -5.71 -9.55 -0.85
CA PRO A 39 -4.85 -8.43 -0.49
C PRO A 39 -5.72 -7.21 -0.12
N ILE A 40 -5.38 -6.57 0.99
CA ILE A 40 -5.95 -5.29 1.37
C ILE A 40 -4.85 -4.24 1.34
N PHE A 41 -5.07 -3.17 0.59
CA PHE A 41 -4.18 -2.02 0.51
C PHE A 41 -4.67 -0.88 1.39
N LEU A 42 -3.89 -0.53 2.42
CA LEU A 42 -4.18 0.55 3.35
C LEU A 42 -3.35 1.79 3.03
N MET A 43 -4.03 2.93 2.84
CA MET A 43 -3.40 4.21 2.56
C MET A 43 -3.73 5.28 3.62
N SER A 44 -2.66 5.86 4.16
CA SER A 44 -2.71 6.91 5.18
C SER A 44 -3.11 8.28 4.60
N GLY A 45 -3.45 9.20 5.51
CA GLY A 45 -3.82 10.57 5.16
C GLY A 45 -2.66 11.53 4.93
N LEU A 46 -3.00 12.80 4.73
CA LEU A 46 -2.05 13.90 4.56
C LEU A 46 -1.09 13.99 5.76
N LEU A 47 0.20 14.15 5.49
CA LEU A 47 1.29 14.22 6.48
C LEU A 47 1.43 12.98 7.38
N ALA A 48 0.86 11.84 6.98
CA ALA A 48 1.02 10.57 7.66
C ALA A 48 1.83 9.58 6.82
N ASP A 49 2.13 8.43 7.41
CA ASP A 49 2.77 7.30 6.76
C ASP A 49 2.10 5.98 7.19
N SER A 50 2.60 4.86 6.68
CA SER A 50 2.07 3.52 6.97
C SER A 50 1.97 3.17 8.47
N ALA A 51 2.71 3.84 9.36
CA ALA A 51 2.68 3.54 10.78
C ALA A 51 1.31 3.87 11.42
N SER A 52 0.54 4.80 10.85
CA SER A 52 -0.78 5.17 11.38
C SER A 52 -1.78 4.01 11.38
N MET A 53 -1.58 3.00 10.53
CA MET A 53 -2.44 1.81 10.45
C MET A 53 -2.13 0.77 11.54
N VAL A 54 -1.02 0.95 12.28
CA VAL A 54 -0.45 -0.01 13.22
C VAL A 54 0.00 0.62 14.55
N LEU A 55 -0.39 1.87 14.82
CA LEU A 55 0.14 2.65 15.94
C LEU A 55 -0.43 2.26 17.31
N ASP A 56 -1.69 1.85 17.36
CA ASP A 56 -2.37 1.44 18.60
C ASP A 56 -2.04 -0.02 19.00
N PHE A 57 -2.85 -0.61 19.87
CA PHE A 57 -2.71 -2.01 20.29
C PHE A 57 -3.19 -3.00 19.21
N PRO A 58 -2.72 -4.26 19.22
CA PRO A 58 -3.04 -5.24 18.18
C PRO A 58 -4.52 -5.53 17.90
N LYS A 59 -5.43 -5.24 18.85
CA LYS A 59 -6.88 -5.41 18.68
C LYS A 59 -7.60 -4.12 18.28
N GLN A 60 -6.86 -3.04 18.04
CA GLN A 60 -7.38 -1.69 17.80
C GLN A 60 -6.79 -1.08 16.52
N SER A 61 -5.55 -1.42 16.15
CA SER A 61 -4.97 -0.95 14.90
C SER A 61 -5.50 -1.76 13.72
N LEU A 62 -6.04 -1.05 12.71
CA LEU A 62 -6.70 -1.65 11.55
C LEU A 62 -5.83 -2.70 10.85
N GLY A 63 -4.53 -2.42 10.66
CA GLY A 63 -3.62 -3.35 10.00
C GLY A 63 -3.49 -4.69 10.73
N TYR A 64 -3.45 -4.67 12.06
CA TYR A 64 -3.38 -5.89 12.87
C TYR A 64 -4.72 -6.64 12.91
N VAL A 65 -5.83 -5.91 13.05
CA VAL A 65 -7.16 -6.51 13.07
C VAL A 65 -7.45 -7.24 11.75
N LEU A 66 -7.13 -6.63 10.60
CA LEU A 66 -7.31 -7.27 9.30
C LEU A 66 -6.43 -8.51 9.12
N ALA A 67 -5.15 -8.44 9.50
CA ALA A 67 -4.25 -9.59 9.41
C ALA A 67 -4.71 -10.77 10.31
N ASP A 68 -5.17 -10.47 11.53
CA ASP A 68 -5.72 -11.47 12.46
C ASP A 68 -7.03 -12.10 11.94
N ASN A 69 -7.75 -11.42 11.03
CA ASN A 69 -8.93 -11.91 10.33
C ASN A 69 -8.63 -12.55 8.96
N GLY A 70 -7.37 -12.87 8.68
CA GLY A 70 -7.00 -13.72 7.54
C GLY A 70 -6.71 -12.97 6.23
N TYR A 71 -6.57 -11.65 6.25
CA TYR A 71 -6.19 -10.88 5.07
C TYR A 71 -4.67 -10.73 4.93
N ASP A 72 -4.20 -10.52 3.70
CA ASP A 72 -2.83 -10.10 3.39
C ASP A 72 -2.77 -8.57 3.35
N VAL A 73 -2.23 -7.94 4.39
CA VAL A 73 -2.34 -6.49 4.57
C VAL A 73 -1.10 -5.79 4.04
N TRP A 74 -1.31 -4.87 3.11
CA TRP A 74 -0.30 -4.01 2.51
C TRP A 74 -0.49 -2.57 3.00
N LEU A 75 0.58 -1.97 3.50
CA LEU A 75 0.59 -0.62 4.05
C LEU A 75 1.42 0.27 3.14
N GLY A 76 0.76 1.19 2.44
CA GLY A 76 1.39 2.03 1.46
C GLY A 76 2.03 3.29 2.01
N ASN A 77 2.87 3.88 1.17
CA ASN A 77 3.56 5.13 1.46
C ASN A 77 3.74 5.94 0.18
N VAL A 78 3.52 7.24 0.29
CA VAL A 78 3.64 8.16 -0.84
C VAL A 78 4.99 8.84 -0.89
N ARG A 79 5.36 9.34 -2.07
CA ARG A 79 6.54 10.19 -2.26
C ARG A 79 6.52 11.36 -1.25
N GLY A 80 7.68 11.63 -0.67
CA GLY A 80 7.91 12.70 0.29
C GLY A 80 7.66 12.37 1.76
N ASN A 81 6.90 11.32 2.09
CA ASN A 81 6.74 10.90 3.48
C ASN A 81 8.01 10.21 4.02
N THR A 82 8.02 9.75 5.27
CA THR A 82 9.17 9.09 5.92
C THR A 82 9.81 8.00 5.05
N TYR A 83 9.00 7.25 4.31
CA TYR A 83 9.35 6.06 3.55
C TYR A 83 9.38 6.29 2.02
N GLY A 84 9.20 7.52 1.56
CA GLY A 84 9.16 7.92 0.14
C GLY A 84 10.17 9.01 -0.22
N LYS A 85 11.33 9.06 0.44
CA LYS A 85 12.38 10.10 0.26
C LYS A 85 13.53 9.69 -0.67
N LYS A 86 13.29 8.73 -1.57
CA LYS A 86 14.27 8.25 -2.54
C LYS A 86 13.76 8.48 -3.97
N HIS A 87 14.69 8.78 -4.87
CA HIS A 87 14.45 8.89 -6.30
C HIS A 87 15.64 8.27 -7.05
N LYS A 88 15.42 7.78 -8.27
CA LYS A 88 16.51 7.21 -9.09
C LYS A 88 17.59 8.22 -9.48
N THR A 89 17.22 9.49 -9.57
CA THR A 89 18.05 10.55 -10.16
C THR A 89 18.05 11.86 -9.38
N LEU A 90 16.98 12.16 -8.63
CA LEU A 90 16.81 13.44 -7.95
C LEU A 90 17.30 13.34 -6.50
N ASP A 91 18.03 14.36 -6.06
CA ASP A 91 18.42 14.49 -4.65
C ASP A 91 17.25 15.05 -3.83
N VAL A 92 17.00 14.48 -2.65
CA VAL A 92 15.98 14.93 -1.69
C VAL A 92 16.15 16.40 -1.25
N LYS A 93 17.33 17.01 -1.43
CA LYS A 93 17.59 18.43 -1.17
C LYS A 93 17.21 19.33 -2.35
N SER A 94 16.96 18.76 -3.52
CA SER A 94 16.61 19.53 -4.72
C SER A 94 15.14 19.95 -4.69
N LYS A 95 14.82 21.14 -5.23
CA LYS A 95 13.43 21.58 -5.38
C LYS A 95 12.62 20.67 -6.31
N ALA A 96 13.29 20.10 -7.33
CA ALA A 96 12.67 19.19 -8.28
C ALA A 96 12.11 17.93 -7.60
N PHE A 97 12.82 17.39 -6.59
CA PHE A 97 12.34 16.24 -5.81
C PHE A 97 11.00 16.53 -5.11
N TRP A 98 10.72 17.78 -4.74
CA TRP A 98 9.50 18.17 -4.01
C TRP A 98 8.42 18.78 -4.90
N ASN A 99 8.61 18.76 -6.21
CA ASN A 99 7.65 19.34 -7.15
C ASN A 99 6.54 18.32 -7.49
N PHE A 100 5.73 17.99 -6.49
CA PHE A 100 4.58 17.11 -6.61
C PHE A 100 3.47 17.57 -5.67
N SER A 101 2.27 17.05 -5.89
CA SER A 101 1.10 17.23 -5.05
C SER A 101 0.38 15.89 -4.82
N PHE A 102 -0.84 15.92 -4.27
CA PHE A 102 -1.69 14.73 -4.18
C PHE A 102 -2.01 14.14 -5.57
N HIS A 103 -1.92 14.94 -6.63
CA HIS A 103 -2.18 14.47 -7.98
C HIS A 103 -1.16 13.40 -8.40
N GLU A 104 0.13 13.64 -8.19
CA GLU A 104 1.19 12.66 -8.49
C GLU A 104 1.10 11.42 -7.59
N HIS A 105 0.63 11.57 -6.34
CA HIS A 105 0.29 10.41 -5.49
C HIS A 105 -0.76 9.54 -6.19
N ALA A 106 -1.81 10.15 -6.73
CA ALA A 106 -2.91 9.44 -7.39
C ALA A 106 -2.50 8.80 -8.72
N VAL A 107 -1.72 9.48 -9.57
CA VAL A 107 -1.45 9.01 -10.93
C VAL A 107 -0.17 8.17 -11.07
N TYR A 108 0.72 8.20 -10.07
CA TYR A 108 1.97 7.44 -10.10
C TYR A 108 2.15 6.51 -8.89
N ASP A 109 2.00 7.02 -7.67
CA ASP A 109 2.29 6.23 -6.45
C ASP A 109 1.28 5.08 -6.26
N ILE A 110 -0.02 5.43 -6.17
CA ILE A 110 -1.09 4.44 -5.95
C ILE A 110 -1.11 3.36 -7.04
N PRO A 111 -1.06 3.69 -8.35
CA PRO A 111 -0.99 2.69 -9.43
C PRO A 111 0.22 1.75 -9.30
N ALA A 112 1.41 2.29 -9.02
CA ALA A 112 2.62 1.49 -8.89
C ALA A 112 2.54 0.52 -7.71
N GLU A 113 2.01 0.98 -6.57
CA GLU A 113 1.79 0.15 -5.39
C GLU A 113 0.73 -0.94 -5.64
N ILE A 114 -0.41 -0.62 -6.27
CA ILE A 114 -1.45 -1.60 -6.64
C ILE A 114 -0.88 -2.66 -7.58
N ASP A 115 -0.24 -2.26 -8.68
CA ASP A 115 0.33 -3.20 -9.65
C ASP A 115 1.41 -4.09 -9.01
N TYR A 116 2.20 -3.53 -8.08
CA TYR A 116 3.15 -4.31 -7.30
C TYR A 116 2.47 -5.37 -6.44
N ILE A 117 1.39 -5.01 -5.72
CA ILE A 117 0.62 -5.94 -4.87
C ILE A 117 0.02 -7.06 -5.72
N LEU A 118 -0.71 -6.72 -6.77
CA LEU A 118 -1.38 -7.69 -7.64
C LEU A 118 -0.37 -8.66 -8.26
N LYS A 119 0.74 -8.12 -8.79
CA LYS A 119 1.84 -8.95 -9.32
C LYS A 119 2.47 -9.82 -8.25
N LYS A 120 2.68 -9.31 -7.03
CA LYS A 120 3.36 -10.05 -5.96
C LYS A 120 2.49 -11.14 -5.36
N THR A 121 1.18 -10.92 -5.31
CA THR A 121 0.20 -11.84 -4.71
C THR A 121 -0.45 -12.78 -5.72
N GLN A 122 -0.35 -12.47 -7.03
CA GLN A 122 -1.01 -13.19 -8.12
C GLN A 122 -2.54 -13.11 -8.05
N ASN A 123 -3.09 -12.05 -7.45
CA ASN A 123 -4.52 -11.75 -7.49
C ASN A 123 -4.85 -10.83 -8.66
N GLU A 124 -6.09 -10.90 -9.12
CA GLU A 124 -6.63 -10.05 -10.18
C GLU A 124 -7.08 -8.69 -9.63
N ASP A 125 -7.58 -8.66 -8.39
CA ASP A 125 -8.08 -7.47 -7.71
C ASP A 125 -7.59 -7.35 -6.25
N LEU A 126 -7.82 -6.18 -5.63
CA LEU A 126 -7.56 -5.93 -4.21
C LEU A 126 -8.61 -5.01 -3.57
N LEU A 127 -8.70 -5.05 -2.23
CA LEU A 127 -9.52 -4.08 -1.49
C LEU A 127 -8.68 -2.86 -1.10
N TYR A 128 -9.13 -1.67 -1.49
CA TYR A 128 -8.49 -0.41 -1.11
C TYR A 128 -9.20 0.23 0.09
N ILE A 129 -8.45 0.64 1.11
CA ILE A 129 -8.95 1.43 2.24
C ILE A 129 -8.06 2.67 2.41
N GLY A 130 -8.60 3.83 2.04
CA GLY A 130 -7.93 5.11 2.19
C GLY A 130 -8.51 5.94 3.34
N MET A 131 -7.65 6.59 4.10
CA MET A 131 -8.03 7.59 5.11
C MET A 131 -7.71 9.00 4.61
N SER A 132 -8.71 9.91 4.63
CA SER A 132 -8.50 11.34 4.32
C SER A 132 -7.87 11.53 2.93
N GLN A 133 -6.63 12.05 2.82
CA GLN A 133 -5.93 12.15 1.54
C GLN A 133 -5.77 10.79 0.84
N GLY A 134 -5.62 9.69 1.58
CA GLY A 134 -5.63 8.35 0.98
C GLY A 134 -6.94 8.03 0.26
N THR A 135 -8.07 8.57 0.70
CA THR A 135 -9.36 8.48 -0.03
C THR A 135 -9.36 9.39 -1.26
N LEU A 136 -8.85 10.63 -1.12
CA LEU A 136 -8.76 11.59 -2.22
C LEU A 136 -7.93 11.06 -3.38
N THR A 137 -6.76 10.49 -3.09
CA THR A 137 -5.86 9.96 -4.12
C THR A 137 -6.47 8.77 -4.84
N PHE A 138 -7.24 7.93 -4.14
CA PHE A 138 -7.99 6.84 -4.75
C PHE A 138 -9.05 7.33 -5.74
N PHE A 139 -9.91 8.27 -5.32
CA PHE A 139 -10.91 8.82 -6.23
C PHE A 139 -10.30 9.53 -7.43
N THR A 140 -9.21 10.28 -7.21
CA THR A 140 -8.48 10.94 -8.30
C THR A 140 -7.91 9.90 -9.27
N MET A 141 -7.31 8.82 -8.74
CA MET A 141 -6.74 7.74 -9.54
C MET A 141 -7.80 7.02 -10.37
N LEU A 142 -8.95 6.67 -9.80
CA LEU A 142 -10.05 6.04 -10.55
C LEU A 142 -10.66 6.94 -11.63
N ALA A 143 -10.65 8.26 -11.41
CA ALA A 143 -11.10 9.23 -12.40
C ALA A 143 -10.10 9.40 -13.56
N GLU A 144 -8.81 9.51 -13.25
CA GLU A 144 -7.74 9.74 -14.24
C GLU A 144 -7.31 8.44 -14.95
N LYS A 145 -7.48 7.28 -14.32
CA LYS A 145 -7.12 5.95 -14.84
C LYS A 145 -8.27 4.95 -14.69
N PRO A 146 -9.34 5.08 -15.50
CA PRO A 146 -10.55 4.28 -15.33
C PRO A 146 -10.37 2.75 -15.40
N TRP A 147 -9.31 2.26 -16.03
CA TRP A 147 -8.99 0.82 -16.08
C TRP A 147 -8.56 0.22 -14.73
N TYR A 148 -8.32 1.05 -13.72
CA TYR A 148 -8.13 0.60 -12.34
C TYR A 148 -9.45 0.32 -11.60
N ASN A 149 -10.62 0.66 -12.18
CA ASN A 149 -11.90 0.30 -11.58
C ASN A 149 -12.18 -1.23 -11.61
N ASP A 150 -11.47 -1.95 -12.49
CA ASP A 150 -11.59 -3.41 -12.64
C ASP A 150 -10.52 -4.17 -11.82
N LYS A 151 -9.77 -3.47 -10.95
CA LYS A 151 -8.65 -3.98 -10.14
C LYS A 151 -8.88 -3.75 -8.65
#